data_AF-A0A2E6K9Y3-F1
#
_entry.id   AF-A0A2E6K9Y3-F1
#
_cell.length_a   1.000
_cell.length_b   1.000
_cell.length_c   1.000
_cell.angle_alpha   90.00
_cell.angle_beta   90.00
_cell.angle_gamma   90.00
#
_symmetry.space_group_name_H-M   'P 1'
#
loop_
_entity.id
_entity.type
_entity.pdbx_description
1 polymer ?
#
loop_
_entity_poly.entity_id
_entity_poly.type
_entity_poly.pdbx_seq_one_letter_code
_entity_poly.pdbx_strand_id
1 'polypeptide(L)'
;MDFGDPSFIIAIIAVSTGGWLINNWIRAKHGYSLENEWGGMTEPADTAETKRLRAENRELNDKLDTMQDRMVVLEKIVTDRGYSLSEEIEALRHDSSHTGAPVNARTSENS
;
A
#
# COMPACT_ATOMS: atom_id res chain seq x y z
N MET A 1 -40.01 -3.21 -50.04
CA MET A 1 -39.92 -2.27 -48.90
C MET A 1 -39.98 -0.89 -49.50
N ASP A 2 -41.02 -0.14 -49.16
CA ASP A 2 -41.21 1.21 -49.69
C ASP A 2 -40.23 2.17 -48.99
N PHE A 3 -39.77 3.21 -49.68
CA PHE A 3 -38.68 4.09 -49.22
C PHE A 3 -39.03 4.96 -47.98
N GLY A 4 -40.20 4.77 -47.37
CA GLY A 4 -40.65 5.46 -46.16
C GLY A 4 -41.31 4.56 -45.10
N ASP A 5 -41.27 3.24 -45.27
CA ASP A 5 -41.86 2.30 -44.31
C ASP A 5 -40.98 2.18 -43.04
N PRO A 6 -41.52 2.28 -41.81
CA PRO A 6 -40.73 2.14 -40.57
C PRO A 6 -39.85 0.89 -40.52
N SER A 7 -40.25 -0.18 -41.20
CA SER A 7 -39.46 -1.42 -41.34
C SER A 7 -38.11 -1.18 -42.02
N PHE A 8 -38.06 -0.31 -43.04
CA PHE A 8 -36.85 0.05 -43.79
C PHE A 8 -35.88 0.88 -42.94
N ILE A 9 -36.42 1.82 -42.14
CA ILE A 9 -35.63 2.64 -41.22
C ILE A 9 -34.98 1.77 -40.13
N ILE A 10 -35.74 0.85 -39.55
CA ILE A 10 -35.22 -0.09 -38.53
C ILE A 10 -34.13 -0.99 -39.12
N ALA A 11 -34.31 -1.46 -40.36
CA ALA A 11 -33.29 -2.26 -41.05
C ALA A 11 -31.97 -1.49 -41.24
N ILE A 12 -32.03 -0.21 -41.62
CA ILE A 12 -30.83 0.63 -41.76
C ILE A 12 -30.14 0.85 -40.41
N ILE A 13 -30.88 1.11 -39.35
CA ILE A 13 -30.33 1.28 -38.00
C ILE A 13 -29.66 -0.03 -37.56
N ALA A 14 -30.33 -1.16 -37.74
CA ALA A 14 -29.79 -2.47 -37.37
C ALA A 14 -28.48 -2.79 -38.12
N VAL A 15 -28.40 -2.50 -39.42
CA VAL A 15 -27.17 -2.67 -40.20
C VAL A 15 -26.07 -1.68 -39.78
N SER A 16 -26.43 -0.43 -39.49
CA SER A 16 -25.46 0.60 -39.06
C SER A 16 -24.88 0.29 -37.68
N THR A 17 -25.72 -0.07 -36.72
CA THR A 17 -25.31 -0.47 -35.38
C THR A 17 -24.59 -1.81 -35.39
N GLY A 18 -25.07 -2.79 -36.17
CA GLY A 18 -24.42 -4.09 -36.33
C GLY A 18 -23.03 -3.96 -36.98
N GLY A 19 -22.91 -3.12 -38.02
CA GLY A 19 -21.64 -2.82 -38.67
C GLY A 19 -20.65 -2.13 -37.72
N TRP A 20 -21.11 -1.18 -36.91
CA TRP A 20 -20.28 -0.56 -35.87
C TRP A 20 -19.83 -1.59 -34.82
N LEU A 21 -20.74 -2.45 -34.35
CA LEU A 21 -20.45 -3.44 -33.32
C LEU A 21 -19.46 -4.51 -33.82
N ILE A 22 -19.63 -4.97 -35.06
CA ILE A 22 -18.70 -5.91 -35.71
C ILE A 22 -17.36 -5.24 -35.95
N ASN A 23 -17.32 -3.99 -36.42
CA ASN A 23 -16.08 -3.25 -36.62
C ASN A 23 -15.33 -3.04 -35.28
N ASN A 24 -16.08 -2.71 -34.21
CA ASN A 24 -15.52 -2.58 -32.87
C ASN A 24 -15.06 -3.93 -32.30
N TRP A 25 -15.78 -5.02 -32.57
CA TRP A 25 -15.40 -6.37 -32.14
C TRP A 25 -14.16 -6.88 -32.89
N ILE A 26 -14.07 -6.63 -34.20
CA ILE A 26 -12.90 -6.92 -35.01
C ILE A 26 -11.72 -6.09 -34.50
N ARG A 27 -11.90 -4.80 -34.22
CA ARG A 27 -10.85 -3.93 -33.66
C ARG A 27 -10.37 -4.39 -32.27
N ALA A 28 -11.30 -4.75 -31.38
CA ALA A 28 -11.00 -5.29 -30.06
C ALA A 28 -10.28 -6.65 -30.13
N LYS A 29 -10.59 -7.47 -31.14
CA LYS A 29 -9.97 -8.79 -31.33
C LYS A 29 -8.64 -8.72 -32.09
N HIS A 30 -8.40 -7.69 -32.89
CA HIS A 30 -7.17 -7.49 -33.69
C HIS A 30 -6.14 -6.57 -33.00
N GLY A 31 -6.36 -6.14 -31.77
CA GLY A 31 -5.31 -5.50 -30.95
C GLY A 31 -4.90 -4.11 -31.43
N TYR A 32 -5.86 -3.29 -31.85
CA TYR A 32 -5.64 -1.84 -31.87
C TYR A 32 -6.24 -1.25 -30.60
N SER A 33 -5.36 -0.73 -29.76
CA SER A 33 -5.67 0.09 -28.61
C SER A 33 -6.75 1.09 -28.94
N LEU A 34 -7.54 1.40 -27.91
CA LEU A 34 -8.38 2.59 -27.86
C LEU A 34 -7.50 3.86 -27.91
N GLU A 35 -6.95 4.19 -29.08
CA GLU A 35 -6.52 5.55 -29.44
C GLU A 35 -7.73 6.31 -29.96
N ASN A 36 -8.66 6.64 -29.07
CA ASN A 36 -9.69 7.62 -29.34
C ASN A 36 -9.50 8.77 -28.35
N GLU A 37 -8.66 9.73 -28.76
CA GLU A 37 -8.60 11.19 -28.56
C GLU A 37 -9.32 11.93 -27.41
N TRP A 38 -10.04 11.28 -26.48
CA TRP A 38 -10.64 11.92 -25.32
C TRP A 38 -10.87 10.92 -24.17
N GLY A 39 -9.96 10.92 -23.20
CA GLY A 39 -10.08 10.11 -21.99
C GLY A 39 -9.33 8.78 -22.10
N GLY A 40 -8.11 8.80 -21.57
CA GLY A 40 -7.09 7.79 -21.82
C GLY A 40 -7.49 6.36 -21.46
N MET A 41 -6.91 5.44 -22.23
CA MET A 41 -6.27 4.23 -21.73
C MET A 41 -5.10 3.95 -22.67
N THR A 42 -3.90 4.35 -22.25
CA THR A 42 -2.65 3.80 -22.75
C THR A 42 -2.73 2.28 -22.70
N GLU A 43 -2.69 1.61 -23.85
CA GLU A 43 -2.37 0.19 -23.88
C GLU A 43 -1.02 -0.04 -23.18
N PRO A 44 -0.80 -1.19 -22.53
CA PRO A 44 0.49 -1.54 -21.95
C PRO A 44 1.42 -1.89 -23.10
N ALA A 45 1.83 -0.88 -23.85
CA ALA A 45 2.99 -1.00 -24.69
C ALA A 45 4.13 -1.31 -23.73
N ASP A 46 4.73 -2.49 -23.89
CA ASP A 46 5.95 -2.92 -23.22
C ASP A 46 7.13 -2.07 -23.73
N THR A 47 6.96 -0.74 -23.66
CA THR A 47 7.92 0.29 -24.02
C THR A 47 9.09 0.16 -23.08
N ALA A 48 10.29 0.50 -23.56
CA ALA A 48 11.49 0.57 -22.75
C ALA A 48 11.28 1.35 -21.43
N GLU A 49 10.33 2.29 -21.43
CA GLU A 49 9.86 3.03 -20.26
C GLU A 49 9.18 2.15 -19.21
N THR A 50 8.23 1.28 -19.57
CA THR A 50 7.59 0.35 -18.60
C THR A 50 8.60 -0.62 -17.99
N LYS A 51 9.61 -1.06 -18.76
CA LYS A 51 10.71 -1.90 -18.25
C LYS A 51 11.60 -1.13 -17.29
N ARG A 52 11.93 0.12 -17.60
CA ARG A 52 12.69 1.01 -16.73
C ARG A 52 11.94 1.27 -15.42
N LEU A 53 10.65 1.58 -15.51
CA LEU A 53 9.78 1.79 -14.34
C LEU A 53 9.63 0.52 -13.50
N ARG A 54 9.52 -0.67 -14.11
CA ARG A 54 9.52 -1.95 -13.36
C ARG A 54 10.85 -2.22 -12.67
N ALA A 55 11.97 -1.90 -13.30
CA ALA A 55 13.29 -2.02 -12.68
C ALA A 55 13.45 -1.05 -11.50
N GLU A 56 13.01 0.20 -11.67
CA GLU A 56 13.02 1.21 -10.61
C GLU A 56 12.09 0.83 -9.44
N ASN A 57 10.89 0.30 -9.71
CA ASN A 57 10.00 -0.21 -8.67
C ASN A 57 10.62 -1.40 -7.91
N ARG A 58 11.36 -2.29 -8.60
CA ARG A 58 12.08 -3.37 -7.92
C ARG A 58 13.16 -2.82 -7.00
N GLU A 59 13.98 -1.88 -7.48
CA GLU A 59 15.01 -1.24 -6.66
C GLU A 59 14.41 -0.50 -5.44
N LEU A 60 13.28 0.18 -5.63
CA LEU A 60 12.56 0.82 -4.53
C LEU A 60 12.03 -0.19 -3.52
N ASN A 61 11.47 -1.31 -3.98
CA ASN A 61 11.01 -2.37 -3.08
C ASN A 61 12.18 -3.00 -2.30
N ASP A 62 13.33 -3.25 -2.93
CA ASP A 62 14.51 -3.77 -2.23
C ASP A 62 15.01 -2.81 -1.13
N LYS A 63 14.94 -1.49 -1.41
CA LYS A 63 15.23 -0.45 -0.41
C LYS A 63 14.20 -0.44 0.71
N LEU A 64 12.92 -0.61 0.40
CA LEU A 64 11.86 -0.68 1.39
C LEU A 64 12.00 -1.93 2.27
N ASP A 65 12.31 -3.09 1.73
CA ASP A 65 12.57 -4.32 2.48
C ASP A 65 13.75 -4.13 3.45
N THR A 66 14.84 -3.52 2.96
CA THR A 66 15.99 -3.18 3.81
C THR A 66 15.61 -2.23 4.95
N MET A 67 14.71 -1.27 4.69
CA MET A 67 14.21 -0.35 5.73
C MET A 67 13.28 -1.06 6.73
N GLN A 68 12.45 -2.00 6.26
CA GLN A 68 11.58 -2.82 7.11
C GLN A 68 12.39 -3.70 8.05
N ASP A 69 13.42 -4.40 7.56
CA ASP A 69 14.32 -5.21 8.40
C ASP A 69 14.94 -4.38 9.53
N ARG A 70 15.39 -3.16 9.21
CA ARG A 70 15.94 -2.24 10.19
C ARG A 70 14.89 -1.73 11.17
N MET A 71 13.66 -1.49 10.72
CA MET A 71 12.55 -1.09 11.59
C MET A 71 12.24 -2.20 12.61
N VAL A 72 12.23 -3.47 12.20
CA VAL A 72 12.04 -4.61 13.10
C VAL A 72 13.16 -4.68 14.14
N VAL A 73 14.42 -4.46 13.73
CA VAL A 73 15.55 -4.39 14.67
C VAL A 73 15.38 -3.23 15.65
N LEU A 74 14.92 -2.07 15.19
CA LEU A 74 14.66 -0.92 16.06
C LEU A 74 13.53 -1.19 17.05
N GLU A 75 12.43 -1.77 16.60
CA GLU A 75 11.32 -2.20 17.46
C GLU A 75 11.81 -3.14 18.56
N LYS A 76 12.63 -4.13 18.19
CA LYS A 76 13.24 -5.04 19.15
C LYS A 76 14.14 -4.31 20.15
N ILE A 77 15.00 -3.40 19.70
CA ILE A 77 15.89 -2.64 20.60
C ILE A 77 15.09 -1.80 21.59
N VAL A 78 14.07 -1.08 21.10
CA VAL A 78 13.24 -0.22 21.94
C VAL A 78 12.46 -1.05 22.96
N THR A 79 11.94 -2.20 22.55
CA THR A 79 11.15 -3.09 23.39
C THR A 79 12.03 -3.81 24.42
N ASP A 80 13.10 -4.49 23.98
CA ASP A 80 13.97 -5.28 24.85
C ASP A 80 14.73 -4.39 25.87
N ARG A 81 15.20 -3.20 25.47
CA ARG A 81 15.85 -2.26 26.41
C ARG A 81 14.86 -1.65 27.40
N GLY A 82 13.63 -1.32 26.98
CA GLY A 82 12.62 -0.73 27.85
C GLY A 82 12.27 -1.63 29.05
N TYR A 83 12.14 -2.94 28.80
CA TYR A 83 11.86 -3.91 29.86
C TYR A 83 13.08 -4.13 30.77
N SER A 84 14.28 -4.35 30.20
CA SER A 84 15.49 -4.59 31.01
C SER A 84 15.85 -3.42 31.93
N LEU A 85 15.77 -2.17 31.44
CA LEU A 85 16.11 -1.00 32.26
C LEU A 85 15.12 -0.79 33.41
N SER A 86 13.81 -0.99 33.15
CA SER A 86 12.78 -0.83 34.18
C SER A 86 12.95 -1.88 35.29
N GLU A 87 13.26 -3.11 34.92
CA GLU A 87 13.55 -4.20 35.85
C GLU A 87 14.83 -3.96 36.66
N GLU A 88 15.89 -3.50 36.01
CA GLU A 88 17.17 -3.18 36.65
C GLU A 88 17.05 -1.99 37.64
N ILE A 89 16.23 -0.98 37.31
CA ILE A 89 15.89 0.11 38.23
C ILE A 89 15.13 -0.40 39.46
N GLU A 90 14.16 -1.30 39.27
CA GLU A 90 13.37 -1.85 40.38
C GLU A 90 14.22 -2.74 41.30
N ALA A 91 15.16 -3.51 40.73
CA ALA A 91 16.14 -4.29 41.47
C ALA A 91 17.05 -3.39 42.32
N LEU A 92 17.58 -2.30 41.74
CA LEU A 92 18.39 -1.32 42.50
C LEU A 92 17.59 -0.62 43.60
N ARG A 93 16.30 -0.33 43.37
CA ARG A 93 15.39 0.24 44.38
C ARG A 93 15.15 -0.73 45.54
N HIS A 94 14.93 -2.01 45.27
CA HIS A 94 14.76 -3.02 46.32
C HIS A 94 16.04 -3.22 47.12
N ASP A 95 17.21 -3.28 46.48
CA ASP A 95 18.49 -3.47 47.17
C ASP A 95 18.87 -2.26 48.04
N SER A 96 18.64 -1.04 47.55
CA SER A 96 18.81 0.18 48.35
C SER A 96 17.83 0.28 49.52
N SER A 97 16.61 -0.26 49.38
CA SER A 97 15.66 -0.38 50.51
C SER A 97 16.09 -1.44 51.54
N HIS A 98 16.84 -2.46 51.10
CA HIS A 98 17.34 -3.53 51.97
C HIS A 98 18.65 -3.17 52.69
N THR A 99 19.49 -2.32 52.09
CA THR A 99 20.87 -2.05 52.54
C THR A 99 21.05 -0.76 53.36
N GLY A 100 20.07 0.16 53.44
CA GLY A 100 20.12 1.16 54.53
C GLY A 100 19.22 2.38 54.44
N ALA A 101 18.33 2.51 55.41
CA ALA A 101 18.35 3.65 56.33
C ALA A 101 17.53 3.33 57.60
N PRO A 102 18.11 3.37 58.81
CA PRO A 102 17.31 3.46 60.03
C PRO A 102 16.61 4.83 60.02
N VAL A 103 15.32 4.83 59.68
CA VAL A 103 14.48 6.01 59.84
C VAL A 103 14.44 6.28 61.34
N ASN A 104 15.21 7.30 61.75
CA ASN A 104 15.35 7.77 63.12
C ASN A 104 13.97 7.83 63.78
N ALA A 105 13.67 6.82 64.59
CA ALA A 105 12.57 6.79 65.52
C ALA A 105 12.86 7.85 66.59
N ARG A 106 12.55 9.11 66.27
CA ARG A 106 12.42 10.15 67.28
C ARG A 106 11.21 9.78 68.11
N THR A 107 11.52 9.08 69.19
CA THR A 107 10.64 8.67 70.26
C THR A 107 9.64 9.78 70.57
N SER A 108 8.37 9.42 70.51
CA SER A 108 7.41 9.93 71.48
C SER A 108 7.99 9.67 72.87
N GLU A 109 8.08 10.68 73.72
CA GLU A 109 7.66 10.60 75.13
C GLU A 109 7.98 11.88 75.91
N ASN A 110 6.93 12.39 76.56
CA ASN A 110 6.86 13.06 77.87
C ASN A 110 7.58 14.40 78.07
N SER A 111 6.84 15.47 78.41
CA SER A 111 6.17 15.76 79.70
C SER A 111 7.15 16.09 80.81
#